data_AF-A0A7X8AFJ6-F1
#
_entry.id   AF-A0A7X8AFJ6-F1
#
_cell.length_a   1.000
_cell.length_b   1.000
_cell.length_c   1.000
_cell.angle_alpha   90.00
_cell.angle_beta   90.00
_cell.angle_gamma   90.00
#
_symmetry.space_group_name_H-M   'P 1'
#
loop_
_entity.id
_entity.type
_entity.pdbx_description
1 polymer ?
#
loop_
_entity_poly.entity_id
_entity_poly.type
_entity_poly.pdbx_seq_one_letter_code
_entity_poly.pdbx_strand_id
1 'polypeptide(L)'
;DISVLEGLYRLENLYASYNRISDIKVLEGPTELKRLYLESNLISDISALKELKNLERLNIGNNRISDISPLRKMNKLNFLWAASNQVSDISVLKELPNLKEIYLNGNPISQDDIDELTEALPDAQIWH
;
A
#
# COMPACT_ATOMS: atom_id res chain seq x y z
N ASP A 1 -14.52 -2.26 -13.05
CA ASP A 1 -14.30 -3.65 -12.67
C ASP A 1 -12.94 -4.06 -13.20
N ILE A 2 -12.13 -4.75 -12.39
CA ILE A 2 -10.79 -5.25 -12.76
C ILE A 2 -10.73 -6.77 -12.83
N SER A 3 -11.86 -7.48 -12.78
CA SER A 3 -11.97 -8.94 -12.94
C SER A 3 -11.30 -9.48 -14.21
N VAL A 4 -11.22 -8.66 -15.27
CA VAL A 4 -10.50 -8.96 -16.52
C VAL A 4 -9.00 -9.27 -16.34
N LEU A 5 -8.42 -8.94 -15.18
CA LEU A 5 -7.02 -9.24 -14.85
C LEU A 5 -6.81 -10.67 -14.38
N GLU A 6 -7.87 -11.47 -14.22
CA GLU A 6 -7.76 -12.85 -13.78
C GLU A 6 -6.85 -13.67 -14.70
N GLY A 7 -5.91 -14.40 -14.11
CA GLY A 7 -4.94 -15.22 -14.85
C GLY A 7 -3.74 -14.45 -15.43
N LEU A 8 -3.65 -13.12 -15.25
CA LEU A 8 -2.50 -12.33 -15.72
C LEU A 8 -1.30 -12.42 -14.75
N TYR A 9 -0.81 -13.64 -14.50
CA TYR A 9 0.25 -13.93 -13.53
C TYR A 9 1.59 -13.25 -13.83
N ARG A 10 1.82 -12.81 -15.07
CA ARG A 10 3.03 -12.08 -15.48
C ARG A 10 2.88 -10.55 -15.45
N LEU A 11 1.77 -10.03 -14.94
CA LEU A 11 1.54 -8.60 -14.85
C LEU A 11 2.53 -7.95 -13.89
N GLU A 12 3.36 -7.03 -14.38
CA GLU A 12 4.36 -6.34 -13.55
C GLU A 12 3.92 -4.96 -13.08
N ASN A 13 3.09 -4.27 -13.86
CA ASN A 13 2.64 -2.90 -13.57
C ASN A 13 1.15 -2.78 -13.81
N LEU A 14 0.42 -2.29 -12.82
CA LEU A 14 -1.01 -2.01 -12.92
C LEU A 14 -1.29 -0.55 -12.55
N TYR A 15 -1.91 0.16 -13.48
CA TYR A 15 -2.37 1.54 -13.30
C TYR A 15 -3.90 1.56 -13.42
N ALA A 16 -4.58 1.73 -12.29
CA ALA A 16 -6.03 1.77 -12.21
C ALA A 16 -6.54 2.86 -11.25
N SER A 17 -5.74 3.92 -11.05
CA SER A 17 -6.15 5.10 -10.30
C SER A 17 -7.36 5.81 -10.93
N TYR A 18 -8.09 6.60 -10.13
CA TYR A 18 -9.23 7.42 -10.58
C TYR A 18 -10.38 6.60 -11.18
N ASN A 19 -10.74 5.51 -10.51
CA ASN A 19 -11.83 4.64 -10.90
C ASN A 19 -12.85 4.51 -9.76
N ARG A 20 -13.72 3.49 -9.84
CA ARG A 20 -14.69 3.14 -8.79
C ARG A 20 -14.45 1.70 -8.30
N ILE A 21 -13.18 1.29 -8.23
CA ILE A 21 -12.80 -0.05 -7.79
C ILE A 21 -13.01 -0.13 -6.29
N SER A 22 -13.74 -1.12 -5.83
CA SER A 22 -13.91 -1.43 -4.40
C SER A 22 -13.41 -2.83 -4.06
N ASP A 23 -13.42 -3.75 -5.03
CA ASP A 23 -12.95 -5.13 -4.90
C ASP A 23 -11.69 -5.32 -5.74
N ILE A 24 -10.63 -5.79 -5.08
CA ILE A 24 -9.34 -6.11 -5.68
C ILE A 24 -8.94 -7.56 -5.47
N LYS A 25 -9.87 -8.46 -5.13
CA LYS A 25 -9.61 -9.89 -4.93
C LYS A 25 -8.97 -10.58 -6.13
N VAL A 26 -9.18 -10.07 -7.34
CA VAL A 26 -8.50 -10.58 -8.54
C VAL A 26 -6.96 -10.49 -8.44
N LEU A 27 -6.44 -9.64 -7.53
CA LEU A 27 -5.01 -9.54 -7.23
C LEU A 27 -4.52 -10.62 -6.24
N GLU A 28 -5.42 -11.43 -5.65
CA GLU A 28 -5.07 -12.64 -4.90
C GLU A 28 -4.52 -13.70 -5.87
N GLY A 29 -3.21 -13.66 -6.12
CA GLY A 29 -2.58 -14.63 -6.98
C GLY A 29 -1.07 -14.41 -7.13
N PRO A 30 -0.38 -15.33 -7.81
CA PRO A 30 1.03 -15.19 -8.13
C PRO A 30 1.17 -14.17 -9.25
N THR A 31 1.14 -12.88 -8.91
CA THR A 31 1.49 -11.82 -9.85
C THR A 31 2.94 -11.40 -9.63
N GLU A 32 3.62 -11.04 -10.71
CA GLU A 32 4.95 -10.44 -10.67
C GLU A 32 4.89 -8.91 -10.48
N LEU A 33 3.83 -8.42 -9.82
CA LEU A 33 3.59 -6.98 -9.66
C LEU A 33 4.74 -6.32 -8.90
N LYS A 34 5.31 -5.30 -9.55
CA LYS A 34 6.32 -4.38 -9.02
C LYS A 34 5.73 -3.01 -8.74
N ARG A 35 4.75 -2.59 -9.53
CA ARG A 35 4.09 -1.27 -9.38
C ARG A 35 2.58 -1.41 -9.41
N LEU A 36 1.93 -0.87 -8.39
CA LEU A 36 0.48 -0.90 -8.25
C LEU A 36 -0.04 0.49 -7.88
N TYR A 37 -0.82 1.08 -8.77
CA TYR A 37 -1.44 2.39 -8.59
C TYR A 37 -2.96 2.24 -8.60
N LEU A 38 -3.56 2.44 -7.42
CA LEU A 38 -4.98 2.29 -7.12
C LEU A 38 -5.55 3.56 -6.45
N GLU A 39 -4.87 4.69 -6.60
CA GLU A 39 -5.26 5.96 -6.01
C GLU A 39 -6.67 6.38 -6.42
N SER A 40 -7.42 7.06 -5.55
CA SER A 40 -8.73 7.63 -5.89
C SER A 40 -9.71 6.54 -6.36
N ASN A 41 -9.98 5.60 -5.46
CA ASN A 41 -10.93 4.49 -5.65
C ASN A 41 -11.82 4.36 -4.39
N LEU A 42 -12.50 3.23 -4.24
CA LEU A 42 -13.42 2.93 -3.14
C LEU A 42 -12.96 1.72 -2.31
N ILE A 43 -11.66 1.44 -2.31
CA ILE A 43 -11.07 0.26 -1.67
C ILE A 43 -11.05 0.45 -0.15
N SER A 44 -11.49 -0.56 0.58
CA SER A 44 -11.38 -0.61 2.06
C SER A 44 -10.60 -1.81 2.57
N ASP A 45 -10.49 -2.86 1.76
CA ASP A 45 -9.79 -4.10 2.10
C ASP A 45 -8.65 -4.34 1.09
N ILE A 46 -7.43 -4.44 1.61
CA ILE A 46 -6.22 -4.75 0.83
C ILE A 46 -5.59 -6.09 1.18
N SER A 47 -6.33 -6.98 1.84
CA SER A 47 -5.90 -8.36 2.16
C SER A 47 -5.43 -9.13 0.92
N ALA A 48 -5.97 -8.79 -0.26
CA ALA A 48 -5.55 -9.35 -1.54
C ALA A 48 -4.06 -9.12 -1.87
N LEU A 49 -3.44 -8.09 -1.29
CA LEU A 49 -2.06 -7.71 -1.59
C LEU A 49 -1.01 -8.52 -0.78
N LYS A 50 -1.43 -9.33 0.20
CA LYS A 50 -0.55 -9.94 1.22
C LYS A 50 0.61 -10.80 0.67
N GLU A 51 0.48 -11.35 -0.54
CA GLU A 51 1.51 -12.19 -1.18
C GLU A 51 2.30 -11.46 -2.28
N LEU A 52 2.06 -10.16 -2.53
CA LEU A 52 2.77 -9.35 -3.54
C LEU A 52 4.17 -8.93 -3.07
N LYS A 53 5.04 -9.91 -2.80
CA LYS A 53 6.40 -9.72 -2.26
C LYS A 53 7.36 -8.97 -3.20
N ASN A 54 7.01 -8.90 -4.48
CA ASN A 54 7.79 -8.22 -5.50
C ASN A 54 7.47 -6.73 -5.64
N LEU A 55 6.50 -6.22 -4.87
CA LEU A 55 6.05 -4.85 -4.99
C LEU A 55 7.12 -3.86 -4.53
N GLU A 56 7.42 -2.87 -5.38
CA GLU A 56 8.42 -1.82 -5.16
C GLU A 56 7.74 -0.46 -4.93
N ARG A 57 6.64 -0.19 -5.66
CA ARG A 57 5.87 1.06 -5.59
C ARG A 57 4.39 0.73 -5.38
N LEU A 58 3.79 1.26 -4.32
CA LEU A 58 2.36 1.14 -4.03
C LEU A 58 1.74 2.52 -3.83
N ASN A 59 0.69 2.82 -4.59
CA ASN A 59 -0.17 3.97 -4.34
C ASN A 59 -1.60 3.50 -4.12
N ILE A 60 -2.09 3.68 -2.90
CA ILE A 60 -3.44 3.38 -2.42
C ILE A 60 -4.08 4.62 -1.79
N GLY A 61 -3.58 5.83 -2.11
CA GLY A 61 -4.10 7.07 -1.56
C GLY A 61 -5.54 7.34 -1.97
N ASN A 62 -6.24 8.22 -1.25
CA ASN A 62 -7.62 8.60 -1.55
C ASN A 62 -8.54 7.38 -1.67
N ASN A 63 -8.57 6.55 -0.62
CA ASN A 63 -9.41 5.34 -0.51
C ASN A 63 -10.09 5.32 0.88
N ARG A 64 -10.52 4.15 1.35
CA ARG A 64 -11.21 3.94 2.64
C ARG A 64 -10.52 2.86 3.48
N ILE A 65 -9.20 2.77 3.36
CA ILE A 65 -8.39 1.71 3.97
C ILE A 65 -8.09 2.08 5.42
N SER A 66 -8.30 1.14 6.34
CA SER A 66 -7.92 1.29 7.76
C SER A 66 -6.84 0.31 8.22
N ASP A 67 -6.72 -0.83 7.53
CA ASP A 67 -5.76 -1.87 7.85
C ASP A 67 -4.70 -1.99 6.74
N ILE A 68 -3.45 -1.74 7.11
CA ILE A 68 -2.28 -1.91 6.25
C ILE A 68 -1.37 -3.08 6.68
N SER A 69 -1.79 -3.90 7.64
CA SER A 69 -1.08 -5.11 8.04
C SER A 69 -0.77 -6.11 6.89
N PRO A 70 -1.54 -6.18 5.78
CA PRO A 70 -1.18 -7.00 4.63
C PRO A 70 0.16 -6.63 3.97
N LEU A 71 0.70 -5.43 4.22
CA LEU A 71 1.98 -4.99 3.64
C LEU A 71 3.20 -5.70 4.24
N ARG A 72 3.06 -6.39 5.38
CA ARG A 72 4.14 -6.96 6.20
C ARG A 72 5.25 -7.72 5.46
N LYS A 73 4.94 -8.38 4.34
CA LYS A 73 5.90 -9.19 3.57
C LYS A 73 6.51 -8.46 2.36
N MET A 74 6.19 -7.18 2.15
CA MET A 74 6.61 -6.41 0.97
C MET A 74 8.03 -5.86 1.14
N ASN A 75 9.01 -6.76 1.31
CA ASN A 75 10.39 -6.39 1.62
C ASN A 75 11.08 -5.54 0.53
N LYS A 76 10.53 -5.47 -0.69
CA LYS A 76 11.06 -4.65 -1.79
C LYS A 76 10.40 -3.26 -1.88
N LEU A 77 9.37 -3.00 -1.10
CA LEU A 77 8.60 -1.77 -1.17
C LEU A 77 9.48 -0.60 -0.73
N ASN A 78 9.69 0.35 -1.63
CA ASN A 78 10.47 1.55 -1.36
C ASN A 78 9.63 2.84 -1.38
N PHE A 79 8.40 2.76 -1.90
CA PHE A 79 7.46 3.87 -1.95
C PHE A 79 6.08 3.39 -1.56
N LEU A 80 5.50 4.09 -0.59
CA LEU A 80 4.13 3.92 -0.18
C LEU A 80 3.43 5.28 -0.18
N TRP A 81 2.39 5.39 -1.00
CA TRP A 81 1.43 6.47 -0.91
C TRP A 81 0.11 5.95 -0.37
N ALA A 82 -0.16 6.22 0.91
CA ALA A 82 -1.37 5.81 1.62
C ALA A 82 -2.15 7.01 2.20
N ALA A 83 -1.81 8.24 1.76
CA ALA A 83 -2.47 9.47 2.20
C ALA A 83 -3.99 9.46 1.93
N SER A 84 -4.75 10.18 2.76
CA SER A 84 -6.21 10.31 2.67
C SER A 84 -6.92 8.94 2.72
N ASN A 85 -6.74 8.26 3.84
CA ASN A 85 -7.37 6.98 4.20
C ASN A 85 -7.86 7.05 5.66
N GLN A 86 -8.07 5.92 6.32
CA GLN A 86 -8.50 5.79 7.72
C GLN A 86 -7.52 4.95 8.55
N VAL A 87 -6.24 4.96 8.17
CA VAL A 87 -5.19 4.19 8.85
C VAL A 87 -4.83 4.85 10.16
N SER A 88 -4.85 4.10 11.26
CA SER A 88 -4.36 4.57 12.56
C SER A 88 -3.16 3.77 13.05
N ASP A 89 -3.10 2.47 12.75
CA ASP A 89 -1.98 1.60 13.09
C ASP A 89 -1.01 1.49 11.92
N ILE A 90 0.19 2.05 12.11
CA ILE A 90 1.28 2.03 11.14
C ILE A 90 2.47 1.14 11.57
N SER A 91 2.29 0.34 12.63
CA SER A 91 3.37 -0.47 13.21
C SER A 91 4.05 -1.40 12.18
N VAL A 92 3.28 -1.92 11.23
CA VAL A 92 3.76 -2.77 10.14
C VAL A 92 4.82 -2.10 9.26
N LEU A 93 4.82 -0.77 9.14
CA LEU A 93 5.76 -0.06 8.27
C LEU A 93 7.21 -0.17 8.78
N LYS A 94 7.41 -0.34 10.08
CA LYS A 94 8.74 -0.55 10.70
C LYS A 94 9.36 -1.89 10.28
N GLU A 95 8.56 -2.82 9.79
CA GLU A 95 9.00 -4.13 9.32
C GLU A 95 9.42 -4.14 7.84
N LEU A 96 9.33 -2.99 7.14
CA LEU A 96 9.62 -2.86 5.72
C LEU A 96 11.01 -2.22 5.51
N PRO A 97 12.08 -3.03 5.36
CA PRO A 97 13.47 -2.55 5.47
C PRO A 97 13.94 -1.64 4.33
N ASN A 98 13.18 -1.55 3.24
CA ASN A 98 13.56 -0.79 2.04
C ASN A 98 12.69 0.45 1.82
N LEU A 99 11.79 0.76 2.75
CA LEU A 99 10.83 1.86 2.61
C LEU A 99 11.58 3.21 2.72
N LYS A 100 11.40 4.09 1.73
CA LYS A 100 12.13 5.36 1.62
C LYS A 100 11.24 6.57 1.49
N GLU A 101 10.08 6.42 0.84
CA GLU A 101 9.14 7.50 0.59
C GLU A 101 7.76 7.07 1.12
N ILE A 102 7.25 7.75 2.14
CA ILE A 102 6.08 7.34 2.92
C ILE A 102 5.11 8.50 3.06
N TYR A 103 3.99 8.46 2.33
CA TYR A 103 2.95 9.48 2.40
C TYR A 103 1.74 8.96 3.18
N LEU A 104 1.49 9.55 4.34
CA LEU A 104 0.45 9.18 5.30
C LEU A 104 -0.52 10.32 5.61
N ASN A 105 -0.30 11.54 5.10
CA ASN A 105 -1.15 12.71 5.40
C ASN A 105 -2.65 12.43 5.24
N GLY A 106 -3.47 12.97 6.13
CA GLY A 106 -4.91 12.74 6.10
C GLY A 106 -5.33 11.34 6.56
N ASN A 107 -4.57 10.76 7.49
CA ASN A 107 -4.93 9.57 8.25
C ASN A 107 -4.95 9.91 9.75
N PRO A 108 -5.78 9.25 10.59
CA PRO A 108 -5.83 9.46 12.03
C PRO A 108 -4.69 8.76 12.78
N ILE A 109 -3.44 9.11 12.46
CA ILE A 109 -2.23 8.52 13.06
C ILE A 109 -1.79 9.41 14.23
N SER A 110 -1.35 8.80 15.34
CA SER A 110 -0.83 9.56 16.48
C SER A 110 0.57 10.10 16.21
N GLN A 111 0.94 11.21 16.86
CA GLN A 111 2.31 11.74 16.75
C GLN A 111 3.34 10.73 17.29
N ASP A 112 3.01 10.00 18.36
CA ASP A 112 3.88 8.97 18.95
C ASP A 112 4.19 7.86 17.92
N ASP A 113 3.20 7.40 17.15
CA ASP A 113 3.43 6.39 16.10
C ASP A 113 4.36 6.91 15.00
N ILE A 114 4.28 8.20 14.66
CA ILE A 114 5.13 8.85 13.65
C ILE A 114 6.56 9.00 14.16
N ASP A 115 6.72 9.38 15.43
CA ASP A 115 8.03 9.49 16.06
C ASP A 115 8.70 8.10 16.10
N GLU A 116 7.98 7.06 16.53
CA GLU A 116 8.50 5.69 16.53
C GLU A 116 8.82 5.18 15.11
N LEU A 117 8.03 5.55 14.09
CA LEU A 117 8.33 5.19 12.70
C LEU A 117 9.59 5.92 12.20
N THR A 118 9.76 7.18 12.57
CA THR A 118 10.92 8.00 12.22
C THR A 118 12.20 7.44 12.85
N GLU A 119 12.13 6.99 14.10
CA GLU A 119 13.26 6.30 14.77
C GLU A 119 13.60 4.97 14.09
N ALA A 120 12.58 4.20 13.69
CA ALA A 120 12.78 2.91 13.03
C ALA A 120 13.34 3.05 11.61
N LEU A 121 13.01 4.13 10.90
CA LEU A 121 13.37 4.39 9.50
C LEU A 121 14.01 5.77 9.33
N PRO A 122 15.22 6.02 9.88
CA PRO A 122 15.81 7.36 9.95
C PRO A 122 16.16 7.98 8.59
N ASP A 123 16.32 7.16 7.54
CA ASP A 123 16.61 7.61 6.18
C ASP A 123 15.34 7.77 5.32
N ALA A 124 14.16 7.41 5.84
CA ALA A 124 12.90 7.52 5.11
C ALA A 124 12.35 8.95 5.19
N GLN A 125 11.83 9.43 4.06
CA GLN A 125 11.04 10.65 4.00
C GLN A 125 9.59 10.32 4.32
N ILE A 126 9.08 10.90 5.42
CA ILE A 126 7.74 10.67 5.94
C ILE A 126 6.94 11.97 5.85
N TRP A 127 5.76 11.92 5.22
CA TRP A 127 4.81 13.02 5.17
C TRP A 127 3.51 12.61 5.87
N HIS A 128 3.13 13.27 6.96
CA HIS A 128 1.91 12.99 7.74
C HIS A 128 1.19 14.29 8.11
#